data_AF-A0A4Q5J5X2-F1
#
_entry.id   AF-A0A4Q5J5X2-F1
#
_cell.length_a   1.000
_cell.length_b   1.000
_cell.length_c   1.000
_cell.angle_alpha   90.00
_cell.angle_beta   90.00
_cell.angle_gamma   90.00
#
_symmetry.space_group_name_H-M   'P 1'
#
loop_
_entity.id
_entity.type
_entity.pdbx_description
1 polymer ?
#
loop_
_entity_poly.entity_id
_entity_poly.type
_entity_poly.pdbx_seq_one_letter_code
_entity_poly.pdbx_strand_id
1 'polypeptide(L)' 'MTEDAFTTPETEPVDRAPDEAVESTGHPQVDAVLASLAGLDDTPVEEHVAVFESAHDTLRGALANAGDAPPPQA' A
#
# COMPACT_ATOMS: atom_id res chain seq x y z
N MET A 1 42.54 8.74 -1.02
CA MET A 1 41.31 7.94 -1.01
C MET A 1 40.59 8.30 0.28
N THR A 2 39.81 9.38 0.24
CA THR A 2 38.93 9.73 1.35
C THR A 2 37.68 8.91 1.13
N GLU A 3 37.36 8.05 2.08
CA GLU A 3 36.12 7.28 2.10
C GLU A 3 34.98 8.29 2.10
N ASP A 4 34.22 8.28 1.01
CA ASP A 4 32.98 9.03 0.88
C ASP A 4 32.06 8.52 1.99
N ALA A 5 31.86 9.36 3.00
CA ALA A 5 31.00 9.06 4.12
C ALA A 5 29.61 8.81 3.53
N PHE A 6 29.24 7.53 3.43
CA PHE A 6 27.89 7.10 3.15
C PHE A 6 27.03 7.67 4.29
N THR A 7 26.53 8.89 4.07
CA THR A 7 25.63 9.60 4.96
C THR A 7 24.47 8.66 5.17
N THR A 8 24.46 8.00 6.32
CA THR A 8 23.27 7.29 6.76
C THR A 8 22.24 8.40 6.89
N PRO A 9 21.12 8.38 6.15
CA PRO A 9 20.08 9.37 6.38
C PRO A 9 19.74 9.25 7.87
N GLU A 10 19.98 10.31 8.64
CA GLU A 10 19.41 10.42 9.98
C GLU A 10 17.92 10.17 9.76
N THR A 11 17.43 9.07 10.34
CA THR A 11 16.00 8.76 10.31
C THR A 11 15.36 9.78 11.23
N GLU A 12 15.10 10.97 10.71
CA GLU A 12 14.23 11.91 11.38
C GLU A 12 12.90 11.18 11.62
N PRO A 13 12.38 11.18 12.85
CA PRO A 13 11.05 10.66 13.08
C PRO A 13 10.12 11.52 12.22
N VAL A 14 9.62 10.94 11.12
CA VAL A 14 8.50 11.50 10.40
C VAL A 14 7.40 11.63 11.43
N ASP A 15 7.04 12.87 11.77
CA ASP A 15 5.84 13.20 12.52
C ASP A 15 4.68 12.69 11.67
N ARG A 16 4.37 11.40 11.82
CA ARG A 16 3.34 10.74 11.04
C ARG A 16 2.06 11.42 11.46
N ALA A 17 1.50 12.20 10.53
CA ALA A 17 0.19 12.79 10.73
C ALA A 17 -0.75 11.69 11.26
N PRO A 18 -1.56 11.98 12.30
CA PRO A 18 -2.44 10.99 12.89
C PRO A 18 -3.25 10.35 11.78
N ASP A 19 -3.27 9.01 11.72
CA ASP A 19 -3.97 8.18 10.73
C ASP A 19 -5.04 8.96 9.96
N GLU A 20 -4.64 9.59 8.86
CA GLU A 20 -5.61 10.27 8.02
C GLU A 20 -6.50 9.17 7.48
N ALA A 21 -7.74 9.14 7.96
CA ALA A 21 -8.69 8.10 7.64
C ALA A 21 -8.74 7.93 6.12
N VAL A 22 -8.27 6.78 5.63
CA VAL A 22 -8.19 6.52 4.20
C VAL A 22 -9.59 6.62 3.62
N GLU A 23 -9.80 7.56 2.70
CA GLU A 23 -11.08 7.73 2.03
C GLU A 23 -11.43 6.46 1.24
N SER A 24 -12.68 6.00 1.35
CA SER A 24 -13.16 4.86 0.57
C SER A 24 -13.13 5.21 -0.92
N THR A 25 -12.58 4.28 -1.70
CA THR A 25 -12.48 4.40 -3.16
C THR A 25 -13.78 4.04 -3.87
N GLY A 26 -14.76 3.51 -3.14
CA GLY A 26 -16.00 2.96 -3.68
C GLY A 26 -15.81 1.60 -4.38
N HIS A 27 -14.60 1.04 -4.37
CA HIS A 27 -14.32 -0.28 -4.91
C HIS A 27 -14.05 -1.28 -3.77
N PRO A 28 -14.93 -2.27 -3.54
CA PRO A 28 -14.92 -3.08 -2.32
C PRO A 28 -13.62 -3.89 -2.14
N GLN A 29 -12.99 -4.33 -3.24
CA GLN A 29 -11.72 -5.04 -3.18
C GLN A 29 -10.55 -4.12 -2.80
N VAL A 30 -10.56 -2.88 -3.28
CA VAL A 30 -9.52 -1.88 -2.99
C VAL A 30 -9.67 -1.41 -1.54
N ASP A 31 -10.90 -1.15 -1.10
CA ASP A 31 -11.19 -0.71 0.27
C ASP A 31 -10.79 -1.78 1.31
N ALA A 32 -10.98 -3.07 0.99
CA ALA A 32 -10.51 -4.16 1.85
C ALA A 32 -8.98 -4.20 1.98
N VAL A 33 -8.25 -3.95 0.88
CA VAL A 33 -6.78 -3.85 0.89
C VAL A 33 -6.32 -2.67 1.72
N LEU A 34 -6.95 -1.50 1.54
CA LEU A 34 -6.60 -0.29 2.30
C LEU A 34 -6.84 -0.47 3.80
N ALA A 35 -7.93 -1.14 4.20
CA ALA A 35 -8.17 -1.49 5.59
C ALA A 35 -7.11 -2.46 6.15
N SER A 36 -6.63 -3.41 5.33
CA SER A 36 -5.53 -4.32 5.72
C SER A 36 -4.22 -3.56 5.93
N LEU A 37 -3.93 -2.55 5.11
CA LEU A 37 -2.70 -1.75 5.23
C LEU A 37 -2.73 -0.78 6.40
N ALA A 38 -3.91 -0.27 6.77
CA ALA A 38 -4.06 0.61 7.94
C ALA A 38 -3.72 -0.09 9.27
N GLY A 39 -3.93 -1.42 9.36
CA GLY A 39 -3.57 -2.20 10.55
C GLY A 39 -2.13 -2.72 10.59
N LEU A 40 -1.30 -2.36 9.60
CA LEU A 40 0.03 -2.96 9.42
C LEU A 40 1.05 -2.48 10.46
N ASP A 41 0.88 -1.26 10.97
CA ASP A 41 1.77 -0.70 11.99
C ASP A 41 1.73 -1.51 13.32
N ASP A 42 0.63 -2.24 13.57
CA ASP A 42 0.46 -3.11 14.73
C ASP A 42 0.98 -4.56 14.52
N THR A 43 1.40 -4.92 13.30
CA THR A 43 1.90 -6.26 12.99
C THR A 43 3.43 -6.32 13.00
N PRO A 44 4.03 -7.49 13.27
CA PRO A 44 5.48 -7.67 13.15
C PRO A 44 5.97 -7.34 11.74
N VAL A 45 7.11 -6.65 11.63
CA VAL A 45 7.73 -6.26 10.34
C VAL A 45 7.98 -7.46 9.43
N GLU A 46 8.23 -8.64 10.01
CA GLU A 46 8.41 -9.90 9.28
C GLU A 46 7.15 -10.31 8.49
N GLU A 47 5.97 -9.92 8.98
CA GLU A 47 4.67 -10.19 8.35
C GLU A 47 4.31 -9.12 7.30
N HIS A 48 4.95 -7.94 7.34
CA HIS A 48 4.63 -6.83 6.43
C HIS A 48 4.77 -7.23 4.97
N VAL A 49 5.82 -7.99 4.65
CA VAL A 49 6.06 -8.47 3.28
C VAL A 49 4.88 -9.29 2.76
N ALA A 50 4.37 -10.23 3.56
CA ALA A 50 3.25 -11.07 3.16
C ALA A 50 1.96 -10.26 2.94
N VAL A 51 1.72 -9.26 3.80
CA VAL A 51 0.56 -8.36 3.63
C VAL A 51 0.70 -7.50 2.38
N PHE A 52 1.88 -6.93 2.13
CA PHE A 52 2.13 -6.12 0.92
C PHE A 52 2.03 -6.93 -0.36
N GLU A 53 2.52 -8.17 -0.38
CA GLU A 53 2.37 -9.06 -1.53
C GLU A 53 0.89 -9.36 -1.82
N SER A 54 0.12 -9.72 -0.78
CA SER A 54 -1.32 -9.96 -0.92
C SER A 54 -2.09 -8.73 -1.40
N ALA A 55 -1.72 -7.55 -0.89
CA ALA A 55 -2.27 -6.27 -1.33
C ALA A 55 -2.00 -6.03 -2.82
N HIS A 56 -0.75 -6.21 -3.27
CA HIS A 56 -0.38 -6.03 -4.67
C HIS A 56 -1.12 -6.99 -5.60
N ASP A 57 -1.21 -8.27 -5.25
CA ASP A 57 -1.93 -9.26 -6.07
C ASP A 57 -3.42 -8.91 -6.20
N THR A 58 -4.04 -8.49 -5.09
CA THR A 58 -5.46 -8.08 -5.08
C THR A 58 -5.70 -6.85 -5.94
N LEU A 59 -4.86 -5.82 -5.80
CA LEU A 59 -4.97 -4.60 -6.61
C LEU A 59 -4.74 -4.86 -8.10
N ARG A 60 -3.76 -5.73 -8.43
CA ARG A 60 -3.52 -6.14 -9.82
C ARG A 60 -4.74 -6.86 -10.40
N GLY A 61 -5.36 -7.76 -9.63
CA GLY A 61 -6.60 -8.44 -10.02
C GLY A 61 -7.75 -7.46 -10.25
N ALA A 62 -7.96 -6.52 -9.32
CA ALA A 62 -9.00 -5.51 -9.43
C ALA A 62 -8.81 -4.65 -10.71
N LEU A 63 -7.57 -4.19 -10.97
CA LEU A 63 -7.24 -3.40 -12.16
C LEU A 63 -7.41 -4.19 -13.47
N ALA A 64 -7.03 -5.46 -13.49
CA ALA A 64 -7.23 -6.32 -14.66
C ALA A 64 -8.72 -6.46 -15.00
N ASN A 65 -9.57 -6.68 -14.00
CA ASN A 65 -11.02 -6.77 -14.19
C ASN A 65 -11.65 -5.44 -14.62
N ALA A 66 -11.16 -4.32 -14.09
CA ALA A 66 -11.65 -2.99 -14.47
C ALA A 66 -11.39 -2.65 -15.95
N GLY A 67 -10.27 -3.15 -16.50
CA GLY A 67 -9.90 -2.96 -17.91
C GLY A 67 -10.58 -3.93 -18.89
N ASP A 68 -11.20 -5.01 -18.40
CA ASP A 68 -11.83 -6.06 -19.22
C ASP A 68 -13.34 -5.82 -19.43
N ALA A 69 -13.90 -4.73 -18.89
CA ALA A 69 -15.32 -4.40 -19.10
C ALA A 69 -15.63 -4.25 -20.61
N PRO A 70 -16.53 -5.08 -21.18
CA PRO A 70 -16.88 -4.96 -22.58
C PRO A 70 -17.48 -3.57 -22.85
N PRO A 71 -17.19 -2.95 -24.01
CA PRO A 71 -17.70 -1.62 -24.32
C PRO A 71 -19.23 -1.61 -24.19
N PRO A 72 -19.83 -0.52 -23.67
CA PRO A 72 -21.28 -0.42 -23.54
C PRO A 72 -21.90 -0.58 -24.93
N GLN A 73 -22.68 -1.63 -25.12
CA GLN A 73 -23.36 -1.88 -26.39
C GLN A 73 -24.44 -0.80 -26.56
N ALA A 74 -24.26 0.01 -27.59
CA ALA A 74 -25.16 1.11 -27.96
C ALA A 74 -26.42 0.60 -28.69
#